data_AF-A0A673J866-F1
#
_entry.id   AF-A0A673J866-F1
#
_cell.length_a   1.000
_cell.length_b   1.000
_cell.length_c   1.000
_cell.angle_alpha   90.00
_cell.angle_beta   90.00
_cell.angle_gamma   90.00
#
_symmetry.space_group_name_H-M   'P 1'
#
loop_
_entity.id
_entity.type
_entity.pdbx_description
1 polymer ?
#
loop_
_entity_poly.entity_id
_entity_poly.type
_entity_poly.pdbx_seq_one_letter_code
_entity_poly.pdbx_strand_id
1 'polypeptide(L)'
;MAAAEPVLEEAEDYSFLPIIHDIIKCMDKDSPDVHQELNKLKTKIQEAREQIAAMPGIDMSPALQESRLRSLREQVRTKNQLLQKYKSLCMFDIPKPS
;
A
#
# COMPACT_ATOMS: atom_id res chain seq x y z
N MET A 1 7.35 -19.29 -18.22
CA MET A 1 8.19 -19.25 -17.01
C MET A 1 7.59 -18.19 -16.10
N ALA A 2 7.08 -18.58 -14.94
CA ALA A 2 6.66 -17.61 -13.93
C ALA A 2 7.94 -16.93 -13.41
N ALA A 3 8.11 -15.64 -13.72
CA ALA A 3 9.14 -14.86 -13.08
C ALA A 3 8.80 -14.82 -11.59
N ALA A 4 9.70 -15.34 -10.76
CA ALA A 4 9.60 -15.19 -9.31
C ALA A 4 9.52 -13.69 -9.02
N GLU A 5 8.35 -13.23 -8.57
CA GLU A 5 8.23 -11.89 -8.01
C GLU A 5 9.24 -11.82 -6.85
N PRO A 6 10.06 -10.76 -6.76
CA PRO A 6 10.92 -10.59 -5.62
C PRO A 6 10.00 -10.54 -4.40
N VAL A 7 10.15 -11.51 -3.50
CA VAL A 7 9.63 -11.40 -2.14
C VAL A 7 10.28 -10.14 -1.61
N LEU A 8 9.55 -9.03 -1.70
CA LEU A 8 9.87 -7.83 -0.96
C LEU A 8 10.04 -8.33 0.47
N GLU A 9 11.21 -8.09 1.08
CA GLU A 9 11.30 -8.21 2.54
C GLU A 9 10.13 -7.38 3.07
N GLU A 10 9.06 -8.06 3.47
CA GLU A 10 7.93 -7.40 4.11
C GLU A 10 8.57 -6.74 5.31
N ALA A 11 8.64 -5.41 5.30
CA ALA A 11 9.14 -4.68 6.44
C ALA A 11 8.24 -5.05 7.60
N GLU A 12 8.70 -5.98 8.43
CA GLU A 12 7.91 -6.55 9.50
C GLU A 12 7.53 -5.40 10.45
N ASP A 13 6.25 -5.05 10.49
CA ASP A 13 5.74 -3.98 11.35
C ASP A 13 5.65 -4.48 12.79
N TYR A 14 6.72 -4.24 13.53
CA TYR A 14 6.83 -4.56 14.95
C TYR A 14 6.31 -3.47 15.89
N SER A 15 5.55 -2.51 15.38
CA SER A 15 5.18 -1.32 16.15
C SER A 15 4.22 -1.58 17.32
N PHE A 16 3.64 -2.78 17.42
CA PHE A 16 2.87 -3.23 18.59
C PHE A 16 3.74 -3.70 19.76
N LEU A 17 4.96 -4.19 19.48
CA LEU A 17 5.82 -4.80 20.50
C LEU A 17 6.15 -3.87 21.68
N PRO A 18 6.44 -2.57 21.49
CA PRO A 18 6.71 -1.67 22.62
C PRO A 18 5.51 -1.58 23.58
N ILE A 19 4.29 -1.50 23.05
CA ILE A 19 3.07 -1.40 23.88
C ILE A 19 2.83 -2.71 24.63
N ILE A 20 3.02 -3.85 23.97
CA ILE A 20 2.90 -5.18 24.61
C ILE A 20 3.94 -5.32 25.73
N HIS A 21 5.18 -4.93 25.47
CA HIS A 21 6.24 -4.93 26.46
C HIS A 21 5.90 -4.04 27.67
N ASP A 22 5.36 -2.85 27.44
CA ASP A 22 4.97 -1.93 28.52
C ASP A 22 3.81 -2.47 29.36
N ILE A 23 2.84 -3.16 28.75
CA ILE A 23 1.79 -3.88 29.48
C ILE A 23 2.39 -4.95 30.40
N ILE A 24 3.27 -5.81 29.88
CA ILE A 24 3.93 -6.88 30.66
C ILE A 24 4.69 -6.25 31.83
N LYS A 25 5.48 -5.20 31.57
CA LYS A 25 6.26 -4.48 32.59
C LYS A 25 5.38 -3.82 33.66
N CYS A 26 4.21 -3.30 33.28
CA CYS A 26 3.25 -2.75 34.24
C CYS A 26 2.61 -3.87 35.08
N MET A 27 2.31 -5.02 34.50
CA MET A 27 1.76 -6.19 35.21
C MET A 27 2.77 -6.78 36.20
N ASP A 28 4.02 -6.94 35.80
CA ASP A 28 5.10 -7.47 36.67
C ASP A 28 5.35 -6.61 37.92
N LYS A 29 4.90 -5.35 37.89
CA LYS A 29 5.06 -4.37 38.97
C LYS A 29 3.77 -4.06 39.73
N ASP A 30 2.67 -4.75 39.42
CA ASP A 30 1.32 -4.43 39.89
C ASP A 30 0.97 -2.92 39.72
N SER A 31 1.45 -2.33 38.61
CA SER A 31 1.28 -0.90 38.35
C SER A 31 -0.20 -0.57 38.08
N PRO A 32 -0.74 0.53 38.62
CA PRO A 32 -2.08 1.00 38.26
C PRO A 32 -2.22 1.36 36.77
N ASP A 33 -1.09 1.60 36.09
CA ASP A 33 -1.05 2.07 34.70
C ASP A 33 -1.36 0.96 33.67
N VAL A 34 -1.50 -0.31 34.07
CA VAL A 34 -1.83 -1.43 33.17
C VAL A 34 -3.07 -1.12 32.32
N HIS A 35 -4.10 -0.50 32.91
CA HIS A 35 -5.32 -0.13 32.20
C HIS A 35 -5.07 0.91 31.11
N GLN A 36 -4.15 1.85 31.34
CA GLN A 36 -3.78 2.86 30.36
C GLN A 36 -3.05 2.22 29.17
N GLU A 37 -2.09 1.33 29.43
CA GLU A 37 -1.35 0.63 28.37
C GLU A 37 -2.26 -0.31 27.54
N LEU A 38 -3.21 -1.00 28.19
CA LEU A 38 -4.24 -1.77 27.50
C LEU A 38 -5.12 -0.91 26.59
N ASN A 39 -5.48 0.30 27.03
CA ASN A 39 -6.23 1.23 26.19
C ASN A 39 -5.42 1.70 24.98
N LYS A 40 -4.11 1.96 25.15
CA LYS A 40 -3.24 2.29 24.01
C LYS A 40 -3.18 1.15 22.99
N LEU A 41 -3.05 -0.10 23.46
CA LEU A 41 -3.05 -1.27 22.58
C LEU A 41 -4.36 -1.38 21.81
N LYS A 42 -5.50 -1.22 22.51
CA LYS A 42 -6.83 -1.23 21.89
C LYS A 42 -6.97 -0.17 20.80
N THR A 43 -6.55 1.06 21.07
CA THR A 43 -6.57 2.16 20.09
C THR A 43 -5.72 1.81 18.87
N LYS A 44 -4.50 1.32 19.08
CA LYS A 44 -3.61 0.96 17.97
C LYS A 44 -4.16 -0.17 17.10
N ILE A 45 -4.79 -1.17 17.71
CA ILE A 45 -5.49 -2.24 16.98
C ILE A 45 -6.63 -1.65 16.14
N GLN A 46 -7.38 -0.70 16.70
CA GLN A 46 -8.49 -0.08 15.99
C GLN A 46 -8.00 0.76 14.80
N GLU A 47 -6.93 1.54 14.97
CA GLU A 47 -6.28 2.27 13.87
C GLU A 47 -5.82 1.33 12.75
N ALA A 48 -5.19 0.20 13.10
CA ALA A 48 -4.77 -0.80 12.12
C ALA A 48 -5.97 -1.40 11.35
N ARG A 49 -7.08 -1.67 12.04
CA ARG A 49 -8.32 -2.13 11.38
C ARG A 49 -8.86 -1.10 10.41
N GLU A 50 -8.83 0.18 10.77
CA GLU A 50 -9.27 1.28 9.90
C GLU A 50 -8.37 1.43 8.66
N GLN A 51 -7.06 1.28 8.83
CA GLN A 51 -6.11 1.27 7.71
C GLN A 51 -6.38 0.11 6.74
N ILE A 52 -6.59 -1.10 7.27
CA ILE A 52 -6.92 -2.29 6.46
C ILE A 52 -8.26 -2.07 5.73
N ALA A 53 -9.27 -1.55 6.43
CA ALA A 53 -10.58 -1.28 5.83
C ALA A 53 -10.53 -0.22 4.73
N ALA A 54 -9.63 0.76 4.85
CA ALA A 54 -9.40 1.78 3.82
C ALA A 54 -8.51 1.30 2.66
N MET A 55 -7.94 0.08 2.74
CA MET A 55 -7.03 -0.44 1.73
C MET A 55 -7.77 -0.67 0.39
N PRO A 56 -7.31 -0.06 -0.72
CA PRO A 56 -7.97 -0.25 -2.01
C PRO A 56 -7.95 -1.71 -2.45
N GLY A 57 -9.11 -2.22 -2.85
CA GLY A 57 -9.24 -3.60 -3.33
C GLY A 57 -9.41 -4.65 -2.23
N ILE A 58 -9.49 -4.26 -0.95
CA ILE A 58 -9.76 -5.19 0.16
C ILE A 58 -11.10 -5.94 0.00
N ASP A 59 -12.04 -5.36 -0.74
CA ASP A 59 -13.34 -5.90 -1.10
C ASP A 59 -13.31 -6.79 -2.36
N MET A 60 -12.17 -6.83 -3.07
CA MET A 60 -12.01 -7.55 -4.33
C MET A 60 -11.31 -8.90 -4.13
N SER A 61 -11.77 -9.92 -4.84
CA SER A 61 -11.05 -11.20 -4.89
C SER A 61 -9.68 -11.04 -5.57
N PRO A 62 -8.66 -11.85 -5.21
CA PRO A 62 -7.33 -11.76 -5.83
C PRO A 62 -7.38 -11.82 -7.36
N ALA A 63 -8.17 -12.74 -7.92
CA ALA A 63 -8.32 -12.87 -9.37
C ALA A 63 -8.91 -11.60 -10.03
N LEU A 64 -9.83 -10.91 -9.35
CA LEU A 64 -10.40 -9.67 -9.85
C LEU A 64 -9.37 -8.52 -9.78
N GLN A 65 -8.58 -8.45 -8.71
CA GLN A 65 -7.49 -7.49 -8.58
C GLN A 65 -6.44 -7.67 -9.69
N GLU A 66 -6.00 -8.91 -9.94
CA GLU A 66 -5.06 -9.25 -11.01
C GLU A 66 -5.61 -8.91 -12.40
N SER A 67 -6.88 -9.23 -12.66
CA SER A 67 -7.55 -8.88 -13.92
C SER A 67 -7.56 -7.36 -14.15
N ARG A 68 -7.93 -6.59 -13.13
CA ARG A 68 -7.94 -5.12 -13.19
C ARG A 68 -6.52 -4.56 -13.40
N LEU A 69 -5.52 -5.11 -12.73
CA LEU A 69 -4.12 -4.72 -12.89
C LEU A 69 -3.63 -4.98 -14.33
N ARG A 70 -3.95 -6.14 -14.91
CA ARG A 70 -3.63 -6.45 -16.31
C ARG A 70 -4.26 -5.46 -17.28
N SER A 71 -5.55 -5.17 -17.10
CA SER A 71 -6.25 -4.19 -17.94
C SER A 71 -5.63 -2.79 -17.84
N LEU A 72 -5.30 -2.33 -16.63
CA LEU A 72 -4.64 -1.04 -16.43
C LEU A 72 -3.27 -0.97 -17.10
N ARG A 73 -2.46 -2.03 -16.98
CA ARG A 73 -1.16 -2.14 -17.66
C ARG A 73 -1.30 -2.06 -19.18
N GLU A 74 -2.28 -2.74 -19.74
CA GLU A 74 -2.57 -2.68 -21.18
C GLU A 74 -3.03 -1.29 -21.63
N GLN A 75 -3.90 -0.64 -20.87
CA GLN A 75 -4.32 0.74 -21.14
C GLN A 75 -3.14 1.71 -21.14
N VAL A 76 -2.24 1.61 -20.16
CA VAL A 76 -1.02 2.42 -20.10
C VAL A 76 -0.14 2.18 -21.33
N ARG A 77 0.05 0.91 -21.73
CA ARG A 77 0.81 0.56 -22.93
C ARG A 77 0.21 1.20 -24.18
N THR A 78 -1.10 1.05 -24.39
CA THR A 78 -1.80 1.59 -25.56
C THR A 78 -1.76 3.12 -25.60
N LYS A 79 -1.99 3.78 -24.46
CA LYS A 79 -1.90 5.24 -24.35
C LYS A 79 -0.49 5.73 -24.66
N ASN A 80 0.54 5.07 -24.15
CA ASN A 80 1.93 5.41 -24.46
C ASN A 80 2.25 5.24 -25.95
N GLN A 81 1.81 4.14 -26.57
CA GLN A 81 1.98 3.95 -28.02
C GLN A 81 1.33 5.06 -28.83
N LEU A 82 0.12 5.48 -28.44
CA LEU A 82 -0.58 6.58 -29.10
C LEU A 82 0.19 7.90 -28.96
N LEU A 83 0.67 8.23 -27.75
CA LEU A 83 1.50 9.41 -27.52
C LEU A 83 2.79 9.38 -28.37
N GLN A 84 3.44 8.23 -28.49
CA GLN A 84 4.63 8.09 -29.33
C GLN A 84 4.30 8.29 -30.81
N LYS A 85 3.18 7.75 -31.30
CA LYS A 85 2.70 8.01 -32.67
C LYS A 85 2.50 9.50 -32.91
N TYR A 86 1.83 10.20 -32.00
CA TYR A 86 1.64 11.66 -32.11
C TYR A 86 2.96 12.43 -32.09
N LYS A 87 3.93 12.04 -31.25
CA LYS A 87 5.27 12.64 -31.24
C LYS A 87 6.01 12.42 -32.56
N SER A 88 5.93 11.22 -33.13
CA SER A 88 6.61 10.87 -34.39
C SER A 88 5.97 11.50 -35.63
N LEU A 89 4.72 11.97 -35.54
CA LEU A 89 3.97 12.44 -36.70
C LEU A 89 4.30 13.87 -37.15
N CYS A 90 5.23 14.58 -36.48
CA CYS A 90 5.73 15.92 -36.88
C CYS A 90 4.69 16.88 -37.50
N MET A 91 3.47 16.93 -36.95
CA MET A 91 2.54 18.04 -37.21
C MET A 91 2.71 19.18 -36.19
N PHE A 92 3.74 19.11 -35.35
CA PHE A 92 4.13 20.12 -34.36
C PHE A 92 5.50 20.75 -34.65
N ASP A 93 5.97 20.73 -35.90
CA ASP A 93 6.95 21.73 -36.32
C ASP A 93 6.22 23.09 -36.35
N ILE A 94 6.17 23.74 -35.19
CA ILE A 94 5.76 25.14 -35.07
C ILE A 94 6.71 25.90 -36.00
N PRO A 95 6.22 26.56 -37.06
CA PRO A 95 7.09 27.37 -37.92
C PRO A 95 7.82 28.37 -37.03
N LYS A 96 9.15 28.33 -37.00
CA LYS A 96 9.94 29.36 -36.32
C LYS A 96 9.52 30.71 -36.92
N PRO A 97 9.04 31.68 -36.12
CA PRO A 97 8.70 32.99 -36.64
C PRO A 97 9.95 33.61 -37.26
N SER A 98 9.86 33.95 -38.55
CA SER A 98 10.83 34.78 -39.27
C SER A 98 10.68 36.25 -38.89
#